data_AF-F3YVZ3-F1
#
_entry.id   AF-F3YVZ3-F1
#
_cell.length_a   1.000
_cell.length_b   1.000
_cell.length_c   1.000
_cell.angle_alpha   90.00
_cell.angle_beta   90.00
_cell.angle_gamma   90.00
#
_symmetry.space_group_name_H-M   'P 1'
#
loop_
_entity.id
_entity.type
_entity.pdbx_description
1 polymer ?
#
loop_
_entity_poly.entity_id
_entity_poly.type
_entity_poly.pdbx_seq_one_letter_code
_entity_poly.pdbx_strand_id
1 'polypeptide(L)' 'MPKMSKREIKQQAREQALCDAWNASHPVGTAVSVLRDKGSTAQTRTVSEAQVLNGHTAVIWLEGISGCYELERVTAIE' A
#
# COMPACT_ATOMS: atom_id res chain seq x y z
N MET A 1 8.74 19.98 -17.73
CA MET A 1 7.98 19.24 -16.70
C MET A 1 7.40 20.26 -15.73
N PRO A 2 6.08 20.29 -15.47
CA PRO A 2 5.52 21.17 -14.45
C PRO A 2 6.10 20.83 -13.07
N LYS A 3 6.33 21.85 -12.23
CA LYS A 3 6.79 21.68 -10.85
C LYS A 3 5.59 21.32 -9.96
N MET A 4 5.72 20.29 -9.13
CA MET A 4 4.72 19.92 -8.13
C MET A 4 4.44 21.06 -7.15
N SER A 5 3.19 21.20 -6.72
CA SER A 5 2.79 22.14 -5.68
C SER A 5 3.25 21.70 -4.28
N LYS A 6 3.27 22.64 -3.32
CA LYS A 6 3.56 22.33 -1.91
C LYS A 6 2.61 21.29 -1.31
N ARG A 7 1.35 21.24 -1.77
CA ARG A 7 0.35 20.29 -1.30
C ARG A 7 0.66 18.87 -1.78
N GLU A 8 1.01 18.74 -3.06
CA GLU A 8 1.38 17.45 -3.66
C GLU A 8 2.64 16.87 -3.01
N ILE A 9 3.67 17.70 -2.76
CA ILE A 9 4.89 17.27 -2.06
C ILE A 9 4.56 16.74 -0.66
N LYS A 10 3.72 17.46 0.10
CA LYS A 10 3.32 17.03 1.44
C LYS A 10 2.52 15.73 1.41
N GLN A 11 1.62 15.57 0.44
CA GLN A 11 0.86 14.34 0.27
C GLN A 11 1.77 13.17 -0.07
N GLN A 12 2.65 13.33 -1.06
CA GLN A 12 3.61 12.29 -1.45
C GLN A 12 4.50 11.86 -0.27
N ALA A 13 5.00 12.82 0.52
CA ALA A 13 5.81 12.53 1.70
C ALA A 13 5.05 11.74 2.76
N ARG A 14 3.75 12.02 2.94
CA ARG A 14 2.88 11.24 3.85
C ARG A 14 2.72 9.80 3.35
N GLU A 15 2.41 9.61 2.07
CA GLU A 15 2.25 8.28 1.49
C GLU A 15 3.54 7.47 1.55
N GLN A 16 4.69 8.12 1.33
CA GLN A 16 5.99 7.48 1.46
C GLN A 16 6.25 7.03 2.91
N ALA A 17 5.95 7.88 3.89
CA ALA A 17 6.10 7.52 5.31
C ALA A 17 5.22 6.32 5.70
N LEU A 18 4.03 6.17 5.11
CA LEU A 18 3.18 4.99 5.31
C LEU A 18 3.83 3.72 4.74
N CYS A 19 4.38 3.81 3.53
CA CYS A 19 5.10 2.70 2.90
C CYS A 19 6.32 2.29 3.74
N ASP A 20 7.13 3.25 4.16
CA ASP A 20 8.36 3.02 4.93
C ASP A 20 8.04 2.36 6.28
N ALA A 21 7.02 2.86 7.00
CA ALA A 21 6.59 2.30 8.27
C ALA A 21 6.08 0.85 8.12
N TRP A 22 5.33 0.57 7.06
CA TRP A 22 4.86 -0.77 6.75
C TRP A 22 6.05 -1.71 6.45
N ASN A 23 6.91 -1.33 5.52
CA ASN A 23 8.02 -2.16 5.03
C ASN A 23 9.05 -2.44 6.14
N ALA A 24 9.24 -1.52 7.08
CA ALA A 24 10.13 -1.73 8.23
C ALA A 24 9.68 -2.87 9.15
N SER A 25 8.37 -3.12 9.23
CA SER A 25 7.78 -4.11 10.14
C SER A 25 7.34 -5.40 9.43
N HIS A 26 7.08 -5.34 8.12
CA HIS A 26 6.40 -6.39 7.37
C HIS A 26 7.16 -6.71 6.07
N PRO A 27 7.99 -7.79 6.03
CA PRO A 27 8.66 -8.19 4.81
C PRO A 27 7.67 -8.73 3.76
N VAL A 28 8.11 -8.82 2.51
CA VAL A 28 7.36 -9.50 1.44
C VAL A 28 7.03 -10.94 1.86
N GLY A 29 5.80 -11.38 1.63
CA GLY A 29 5.27 -12.67 2.08
C GLY A 29 4.49 -12.60 3.40
N THR A 30 4.41 -11.43 4.02
CA THR A 30 3.58 -11.17 5.22
C THR A 30 2.14 -11.57 4.94
N ALA A 31 1.55 -12.36 5.85
CA ALA A 31 0.14 -12.70 5.79
C ALA A 31 -0.70 -11.47 6.12
N VAL A 32 -1.74 -11.22 5.33
CA VAL A 32 -2.58 -10.04 5.46
C VAL A 32 -4.05 -10.38 5.25
N SER A 33 -4.92 -9.56 5.84
CA SER A 33 -6.32 -9.43 5.44
C SER A 33 -6.47 -8.16 4.59
N VAL A 34 -7.14 -8.25 3.45
CA VAL A 34 -7.45 -7.11 2.58
C VAL A 34 -8.96 -6.87 2.50
N LEU A 35 -9.38 -5.61 2.65
CA LEU A 35 -10.75 -5.16 2.39
C LEU A 35 -10.93 -4.90 0.88
N ARG A 36 -11.70 -5.77 0.22
CA ARG A 36 -12.02 -5.66 -1.21
C ARG A 36 -13.05 -4.57 -1.47
N ASP A 37 -13.16 -4.16 -2.72
CA ASP A 37 -14.00 -3.01 -3.14
C ASP A 37 -15.49 -3.18 -2.87
N LYS A 38 -15.97 -4.44 -2.81
CA LYS A 38 -17.36 -4.77 -2.48
C LYS A 38 -17.59 -4.97 -0.97
N GLY A 39 -16.61 -4.62 -0.12
CA GLY A 39 -16.70 -4.70 1.33
C GLY A 39 -16.41 -6.08 1.94
N SER A 40 -16.11 -7.09 1.12
CA SER A 40 -15.66 -8.39 1.64
C SER A 40 -14.18 -8.36 2.03
N THR A 41 -13.80 -9.16 3.01
CA THR A 41 -12.39 -9.37 3.36
C THR A 41 -11.86 -10.66 2.75
N ALA A 42 -10.56 -10.70 2.48
CA ALA A 42 -9.86 -11.91 2.06
C ALA A 42 -8.48 -11.98 2.71
N GLN A 43 -8.10 -13.18 3.18
CA GLN A 43 -6.75 -13.44 3.65
C GLN A 43 -5.86 -13.86 2.48
N THR A 44 -4.65 -13.32 2.43
CA THR A 44 -3.66 -13.57 1.38
C THR A 44 -2.25 -13.18 1.90
N ARG A 45 -1.26 -13.13 1.02
CA ARG A 45 0.12 -12.69 1.32
C ARG A 45 0.53 -11.51 0.45
N THR A 46 1.41 -10.67 0.98
CA THR A 46 2.07 -9.62 0.18
C THR A 46 3.05 -10.25 -0.80
N VAL A 47 3.10 -9.74 -2.04
CA VAL A 47 4.08 -10.16 -3.06
C VAL A 47 5.04 -9.05 -3.47
N SER A 48 4.91 -7.89 -2.85
CA SER A 48 5.78 -6.73 -3.02
C SER A 48 5.95 -5.98 -1.70
N GLU A 49 6.92 -5.08 -1.66
CA GLU A 49 6.94 -3.98 -0.70
C GLU A 49 5.77 -3.02 -0.97
N ALA A 50 5.38 -2.25 0.03
CA ALA A 50 4.48 -1.10 -0.14
C ALA A 50 5.21 0.02 -0.89
N GLN A 51 4.51 0.66 -1.83
CA GLN A 51 5.09 1.68 -2.73
C GLN A 51 4.10 2.81 -3.00
N VAL A 52 4.61 4.02 -3.29
CA VAL A 52 3.75 5.13 -3.73
C VAL A 52 3.54 5.05 -5.24
N LEU A 53 2.31 4.77 -5.67
CA LEU A 53 1.93 4.74 -7.08
C LEU A 53 1.61 6.16 -7.58
N ASN A 54 2.19 6.53 -8.72
CA ASN A 54 2.00 7.82 -9.41
C ASN A 54 2.18 9.06 -8.50
N GLY A 55 2.92 8.92 -7.39
CA GLY A 55 3.24 9.99 -6.46
C GLY A 55 2.13 10.38 -5.46
N HIS A 56 1.01 9.64 -5.38
CA HIS A 56 -0.12 10.07 -4.54
C HIS A 56 -0.83 8.99 -3.73
N THR A 57 -0.55 7.71 -3.93
CA THR A 57 -1.24 6.64 -3.18
C THR A 57 -0.27 5.54 -2.79
N ALA A 58 -0.18 5.25 -1.50
CA ALA A 58 0.49 4.07 -0.99
C ALA A 58 -0.30 2.81 -1.38
N VAL A 59 0.36 1.88 -2.07
CA VAL A 59 -0.24 0.65 -2.57
C VAL A 59 0.64 -0.56 -2.28
N ILE A 60 0.05 -1.75 -2.37
CA ILE A 60 0.75 -3.04 -2.23
C ILE A 60 0.12 -4.10 -3.13
N TRP A 61 0.93 -5.04 -3.61
CA TRP A 61 0.48 -6.17 -4.42
C TRP A 61 0.31 -7.41 -3.56
N LEU A 62 -0.73 -8.18 -3.87
CA LEU A 62 -1.19 -9.31 -3.08
C LEU A 62 -1.30 -10.57 -3.93
N GLU A 63 -0.98 -11.71 -3.33
CA GLU A 63 -1.07 -13.00 -3.98
C GLU A 63 -2.52 -13.31 -4.41
N GLY A 64 -2.68 -13.81 -5.63
CA GLY A 64 -3.99 -14.20 -6.19
C GLY A 64 -4.94 -13.04 -6.53
N ILE A 65 -4.47 -11.79 -6.45
CA ILE A 65 -5.26 -10.59 -6.75
C ILE A 65 -4.60 -9.84 -7.91
N SER A 66 -5.40 -9.51 -8.93
CA SER A 66 -4.92 -8.71 -10.06
C SER A 66 -4.95 -7.22 -9.72
N GLY A 67 -3.85 -6.52 -9.98
CA GLY A 67 -3.66 -5.13 -9.59
C GLY A 67 -3.09 -4.96 -8.18
N CYS A 68 -3.11 -3.74 -7.68
CA CYS A 68 -2.70 -3.39 -6.32
C CYS A 68 -3.88 -2.89 -5.50
N TYR A 69 -3.74 -2.95 -4.18
CA TYR A 69 -4.68 -2.34 -3.24
C TYR A 69 -4.03 -1.17 -2.50
N GLU A 70 -4.83 -0.18 -2.13
CA GLU A 70 -4.43 0.87 -1.20
C GLU A 70 -3.93 0.23 0.10
N LEU A 71 -2.78 0.71 0.59
CA LEU A 71 -2.15 0.17 1.80
C LEU A 71 -3.07 0.24 3.02
N GLU A 72 -3.89 1.29 3.14
CA GLU A 72 -4.85 1.47 4.23
C GLU A 72 -5.95 0.38 4.27
N ARG A 73 -6.17 -0.36 3.18
CA ARG A 73 -7.13 -1.47 3.11
C ARG A 73 -6.52 -2.82 3.49
N VAL A 74 -5.23 -2.84 3.82
CA VAL A 74 -4.46 -4.05 4.12
C VAL A 74 -4.07 -4.03 5.59
N THR A 75 -4.28 -5.15 6.27
CA THR A 75 -3.94 -5.32 7.69
C THR A 75 -3.12 -6.59 7.83
N ALA A 76 -1.94 -6.51 8.45
CA ALA A 76 -1.14 -7.68 8.77
C ALA A 76 -1.91 -8.59 9.75
N ILE A 77 -1.83 -9.90 9.54
CA ILE A 77 -2.41 -10.90 10.43
C ILE A 77 -1.28 -11.80 10.94
N GLU A 78 -1.29 -12.07 12.25
CA GLU A 78 -0.34 -12.95 12.93
C GLU A 78 -0.62 -14.43 12.63
#